data_AF-A0A256GF11-F1
#
_entry.id   AF-A0A256GF11-F1
#
_cell.length_a   1.000
_cell.length_b   1.000
_cell.length_c   1.000
_cell.angle_alpha   90.00
_cell.angle_beta   90.00
_cell.angle_gamma   90.00
#
_symmetry.space_group_name_H-M   'P 1'
#
loop_
_entity.id
_entity.type
_entity.pdbx_description
1 polymer ?
#
loop_
_entity_poly.entity_id
_entity_poly.type
_entity_poly.pdbx_seq_one_letter_code
_entity_poly.pdbx_strand_id
1 'polypeptide(L)'
;MHSTYQITGNDLARAFAGIAQTVNKPRFLRDVLAIKKERGDEDCAYFELNARYYANRLNSTVEGAHYIASRAPSMKRFAEMLEEFL
;
A
#
# COMPACT_ATOMS: atom_id res chain seq x y z
N MET A 1 4.12 -15.58 43.93
CA MET A 1 4.86 -14.94 42.83
C MET A 1 3.85 -14.52 41.78
N HIS A 2 3.43 -13.24 41.76
CA HIS A 2 2.46 -12.72 40.79
C HIS A 2 3.25 -11.96 39.71
N SER A 3 3.46 -12.60 38.55
CA SER A 3 4.11 -11.97 37.40
C SER A 3 3.06 -11.15 36.66
N THR A 4 3.03 -9.85 36.91
CA THR A 4 2.22 -8.92 36.12
C THR A 4 2.99 -8.68 34.83
N TYR A 5 2.57 -9.32 33.76
CA TYR A 5 3.05 -8.99 32.41
C TYR A 5 2.69 -7.53 32.14
N GLN A 6 3.67 -6.64 32.33
CA GLN A 6 3.57 -5.25 31.90
C GLN A 6 3.54 -5.27 30.37
N ILE A 7 2.32 -5.26 29.83
CA ILE A 7 2.09 -4.91 28.43
C ILE A 7 2.53 -3.45 28.31
N THR A 8 3.75 -3.24 27.84
CA THR A 8 4.26 -1.90 27.58
C THR A 8 3.48 -1.31 26.40
N GLY A 9 3.19 -0.01 26.42
CA GLY A 9 2.39 0.64 25.36
C GLY A 9 2.92 0.46 23.93
N ASN A 10 4.18 0.02 23.79
CA ASN A 10 4.80 -0.33 22.51
C ASN A 10 4.26 -1.63 21.90
N ASP A 11 3.87 -2.62 22.72
CA ASP A 11 3.26 -3.86 22.23
C ASP A 11 1.82 -3.63 21.76
N LEU A 12 1.10 -2.70 22.40
CA LEU A 12 -0.20 -2.24 21.91
C LEU A 12 -0.06 -1.53 20.56
N ALA A 13 0.88 -0.60 20.41
CA ALA A 13 1.11 0.12 19.15
C ALA A 13 1.48 -0.83 17.99
N ARG A 14 2.30 -1.86 18.26
CA ARG A 14 2.63 -2.92 17.29
C ARG A 14 1.46 -3.85 17.00
N ALA A 15 0.65 -4.18 18.01
CA ALA A 15 -0.58 -4.95 17.81
C ALA A 15 -1.61 -4.18 16.99
N PHE A 16 -1.77 -2.87 17.18
CA PHE A 16 -2.63 -2.03 16.34
C PHE A 16 -2.07 -1.81 14.94
N ALA A 17 -0.76 -1.64 14.78
CA ALA A 17 -0.11 -1.63 13.47
C ALA A 17 -0.28 -2.97 12.73
N GLY A 18 -0.28 -4.09 13.46
CA GLY A 18 -0.56 -5.43 12.93
C GLY A 18 -2.04 -5.70 12.64
N ILE A 19 -2.98 -5.10 13.39
CA ILE A 19 -4.43 -5.25 13.19
C ILE A 19 -4.95 -4.32 12.08
N ALA A 20 -4.32 -3.17 11.85
CA ALA A 20 -4.64 -2.30 10.71
C ALA A 20 -4.34 -2.96 9.36
N GLN A 21 -3.42 -3.95 9.32
CA GLN A 21 -3.10 -4.70 8.11
C GLN A 21 -4.20 -5.69 7.68
N THR A 22 -5.23 -5.92 8.49
CA THR A 22 -6.18 -7.01 8.25
C THR A 22 -7.55 -6.59 7.68
N VAL A 23 -7.85 -5.30 7.43
CA VAL A 23 -9.27 -4.90 7.27
C VAL A 23 -9.68 -4.28 5.93
N ASN A 24 -8.80 -3.91 5.00
CA ASN A 24 -9.26 -3.63 3.63
C ASN A 24 -8.11 -3.60 2.63
N LYS A 25 -8.23 -4.38 1.54
CA LYS A 25 -7.38 -4.18 0.37
C LYS A 25 -7.60 -2.76 -0.16
N PRO A 26 -6.55 -1.99 -0.45
CA PRO A 26 -6.70 -0.63 -0.96
C PRO A 26 -7.45 -0.67 -2.28
N ARG A 27 -8.51 0.13 -2.39
CA ARG A 27 -9.37 0.13 -3.58
C ARG A 27 -8.80 1.04 -4.67
N PHE A 28 -8.17 2.14 -4.27
CA PHE A 28 -7.65 3.17 -5.16
C PHE A 28 -6.14 3.37 -5.00
N LEU A 29 -5.50 3.88 -6.05
CA LEU A 29 -4.06 4.16 -6.05
C LEU A 29 -3.64 5.17 -4.95
N ARG A 30 -4.51 6.09 -4.55
CA ARG A 30 -4.27 6.99 -3.41
C ARG A 30 -4.13 6.24 -2.08
N ASP A 31 -4.87 5.14 -1.91
CA ASP A 31 -4.86 4.34 -0.69
C ASP A 31 -3.53 3.56 -0.64
N VAL A 32 -3.10 2.99 -1.77
CA VAL A 32 -1.78 2.37 -1.93
C VAL A 32 -0.67 3.38 -1.61
N LEU A 33 -0.72 4.57 -2.19
CA LEU A 33 0.28 5.61 -1.94
C LEU A 33 0.35 6.02 -0.47
N ALA A 34 -0.78 6.11 0.23
CA ALA A 34 -0.81 6.39 1.66
C ALA A 34 -0.11 5.28 2.46
N ILE A 35 -0.41 4.01 2.15
CA ILE A 35 0.24 2.84 2.77
C ILE A 35 1.76 2.86 2.52
N LYS A 36 2.20 3.10 1.29
CA LYS A 36 3.63 3.16 0.95
C LYS A 36 4.35 4.29 1.70
N LYS A 37 3.72 5.46 1.83
CA LYS A 37 4.27 6.58 2.61
C LYS A 37 4.35 6.28 4.10
N GLU A 38 3.35 5.59 4.65
CA GLU A 38 3.34 5.17 6.07
C GLU A 38 4.44 4.14 6.36
N ARG A 39 4.67 3.20 5.44
CA ARG A 39 5.76 2.21 5.54
C ARG A 39 7.16 2.80 5.32
N GLY A 40 7.24 3.98 4.71
CA GLY A 40 8.50 4.63 4.37
C GLY A 40 9.14 4.08 3.09
N ASP A 41 8.34 3.57 2.15
CA ASP A 41 8.86 3.00 0.91
C ASP A 41 9.54 4.07 0.03
N GLU A 42 10.74 3.77 -0.47
CA GLU A 42 11.57 4.71 -1.26
C GLU A 42 11.01 5.00 -2.66
N ASP A 43 10.09 4.17 -3.16
CA ASP A 43 9.54 4.23 -4.52
C ASP A 43 8.24 5.05 -4.62
N CYS A 44 7.83 5.76 -3.56
CA CYS A 44 6.63 6.60 -3.55
C CYS A 44 6.59 7.63 -4.70
N ALA A 45 7.72 8.27 -5.01
CA ALA A 45 7.80 9.25 -6.10
C ALA A 45 7.61 8.59 -7.48
N TYR A 46 8.16 7.39 -7.66
CA TYR A 46 7.96 6.61 -8.88
C TYR A 46 6.49 6.18 -9.01
N PHE A 47 5.86 5.77 -7.91
CA PHE A 47 4.44 5.43 -7.89
C PHE A 47 3.56 6.62 -8.30
N GLU A 48 3.77 7.79 -7.69
CA GLU A 48 3.04 9.02 -8.02
C GLU A 48 3.23 9.44 -9.48
N LEU A 49 4.43 9.28 -10.04
CA LEU A 49 4.71 9.57 -11.44
C LEU A 49 3.90 8.66 -12.36
N ASN A 50 3.90 7.35 -12.10
CA ASN A 50 3.19 6.37 -12.93
C ASN A 50 1.68 6.47 -12.79
N ALA A 51 1.17 6.84 -11.62
CA ALA A 51 -0.24 7.10 -11.42
C ALA A 51 -0.79 8.20 -12.35
N ARG A 52 0.05 9.12 -12.87
CA ARG A 52 -0.39 10.18 -13.79
C ARG A 52 -0.82 9.67 -15.17
N TYR A 53 -0.43 8.46 -15.57
CA TYR A 53 -0.81 7.89 -16.87
C TYR A 53 -2.29 7.48 -16.95
N TYR A 54 -2.97 7.39 -15.81
CA TYR A 54 -4.39 7.04 -15.76
C TYR A 54 -5.27 8.29 -15.78
N ALA A 55 -6.41 8.22 -16.47
CA ALA A 55 -7.35 9.34 -16.60
C ALA A 55 -7.76 9.93 -15.23
N ASN A 56 -8.06 9.06 -14.26
CA ASN A 56 -8.44 9.46 -12.90
C ASN A 56 -7.25 9.55 -11.93
N ARG A 57 -6.02 9.39 -12.43
CA ARG A 57 -4.78 9.45 -11.68
C ARG A 57 -4.83 8.57 -10.43
N LEU A 58 -4.58 9.14 -9.24
CA LEU A 58 -4.64 8.46 -7.95
C LEU A 58 -6.05 7.98 -7.54
N ASN A 59 -7.11 8.45 -8.21
CA ASN A 59 -8.48 7.95 -7.99
C ASN A 59 -8.82 6.75 -8.90
N SER A 60 -7.86 6.26 -9.70
CA SER A 60 -8.03 5.00 -10.44
C SER A 60 -8.01 3.81 -9.48
N THR A 61 -8.75 2.75 -9.81
CA THR A 61 -8.75 1.52 -9.00
C THR A 61 -7.43 0.77 -9.14
N VAL A 62 -7.04 0.05 -8.09
CA VAL A 62 -5.82 -0.78 -8.11
C VAL A 62 -5.92 -1.86 -9.19
N GLU A 63 -7.05 -2.59 -9.24
CA GLU A 63 -7.31 -3.62 -10.25
C GLU A 63 -7.26 -3.08 -11.68
N GLY A 64 -7.90 -1.94 -11.95
CA GLY A 64 -7.92 -1.34 -13.29
C GLY A 64 -6.54 -0.83 -13.70
N ALA A 65 -5.81 -0.23 -12.77
CA ALA A 65 -4.45 0.23 -13.01
C ALA A 65 -3.50 -0.93 -13.29
N HIS A 66 -3.59 -2.02 -12.51
CA HIS A 66 -2.81 -3.25 -12.71
C HIS A 66 -3.14 -3.91 -14.05
N TYR A 67 -4.43 -4.02 -14.41
CA TYR A 67 -4.87 -4.56 -15.70
C TYR A 67 -4.21 -3.82 -16.87
N ILE A 68 -4.17 -2.50 -16.84
CA ILE A 68 -3.55 -1.70 -17.91
C ILE A 68 -2.02 -1.83 -17.87
N ALA A 69 -1.40 -1.71 -16.68
CA ALA A 69 0.05 -1.72 -16.52
C ALA A 69 0.69 -3.05 -16.93
N SER A 70 0.07 -4.17 -16.57
CA SER A 70 0.53 -5.53 -16.90
C SER A 70 0.61 -5.82 -18.40
N ARG A 71 -0.03 -5.00 -19.24
CA ARG A 71 -0.03 -5.13 -20.71
C ARG A 71 1.00 -4.26 -21.41
N ALA A 72 1.70 -3.39 -20.69
CA ALA A 72 2.70 -2.49 -21.24
C ALA A 72 4.09 -2.82 -20.67
N PRO A 73 5.08 -3.21 -21.51
CA PRO A 73 6.42 -3.56 -21.04
C PRO A 73 7.10 -2.45 -20.23
N SER A 74 6.86 -1.17 -20.57
CA SER A 74 7.38 -0.01 -19.86
C SER A 74 6.78 0.18 -18.46
N MET A 75 5.63 -0.43 -18.18
CA MET A 75 4.89 -0.32 -16.91
C MET A 75 5.01 -1.58 -16.05
N LYS A 76 5.84 -2.56 -16.45
CA LYS A 76 5.99 -3.84 -15.75
C LYS A 76 6.30 -3.65 -14.25
N ARG A 77 7.27 -2.79 -13.93
CA ARG A 77 7.63 -2.48 -12.53
C ARG A 77 6.45 -1.88 -11.76
N PHE A 78 5.65 -1.03 -12.39
CA PHE A 78 4.47 -0.46 -11.75
C PHE A 78 3.36 -1.51 -11.55
N ALA A 79 3.21 -2.46 -12.48
CA ALA A 79 2.28 -3.59 -12.30
C ALA A 79 2.69 -4.47 -11.11
N GLU A 80 3.97 -4.83 -11.00
CA GLU A 80 4.53 -5.59 -9.87
C GLU A 80 4.30 -4.88 -8.52
N MET A 81 4.44 -3.55 -8.50
CA MET A 81 4.09 -2.76 -7.30
C MET A 81 2.62 -2.84 -6.91
N LEU A 82 1.70 -2.95 -7.87
CA LEU A 82 0.26 -3.05 -7.59
C LEU A 82 -0.16 -4.46 -7.18
N GLU A 83 0.56 -5.49 -7.63
CA GLU A 83 0.28 -6.89 -7.33
C GLU A 83 0.36 -7.21 -5.83
N GLU A 84 1.22 -6.51 -5.09
CA GLU A 84 1.30 -6.59 -3.62
C GLU A 84 -0.03 -6.25 -2.92
N PHE A 85 -0.87 -5.43 -3.57
CA PHE A 85 -2.09 -4.87 -2.98
C PHE A 85 -3.37 -5.49 -3.54
N LEU A 86 -3.26 -6.50 -4.41
CA LEU A 86 -4.39 -7.23 -5.02
C LEU A 86 -4.86 -8.45 -4.23
#